data_AF-A0A5D2JKX6-F1
#
_entry.id   AF-A0A5D2JKX6-F1
#
_cell.length_a   1.000
_cell.length_b   1.000
_cell.length_c   1.000
_cell.angle_alpha   90.00
_cell.angle_beta   90.00
_cell.angle_gamma   90.00
#
_symmetry.space_group_name_H-M   'P 1'
#
loop_
_entity.id
_entity.type
_entity.pdbx_description
1 polymer ?
#
loop_
_entity_poly.entity_id
_entity_poly.type
_entity_poly.pdbx_seq_one_letter_code
_entity_poly.pdbx_strand_id
1 'polypeptide(L)'
;MTLSYCFFYTLTIACLLCFQHRPAEAQCKTLFVDQKGRGNYSKIQSAINSIPSNNLYWFCITVSAGTYREKVNIPYDKPYIILKGAGKRKTMVVWNEPYLVSPTFSSSADNIVVQSISFVNSYNSPSSKNPRVPAVAAMLSGDKCVFHKCGFSSVQDTLWDAAGRHYFKDCVIEGAVDFIFGNAQSLYEGSSIRFLGELLEPGIAGFITAQGRENPNDPNGFVFKNCNVYGKGTTYLGRPWRGFSRVLFYNCQFSNIIHPSGWDSWNFVGKEQLITYAEHGNNGPGSDTSKRVKWEKKLDDGTVSKFTSMSYINSDGWLQTMPTKYF
;
A
#
# COMPACT_ATOMS: atom_id res chain seq x y z
N MET A 1 72.91 -14.91 -46.39
CA MET A 1 71.63 -15.40 -46.94
C MET A 1 70.56 -15.26 -45.88
N THR A 2 69.85 -14.14 -45.93
CA THR A 2 68.75 -13.76 -45.05
C THR A 2 67.49 -14.50 -45.47
N LEU A 3 66.87 -15.24 -44.55
CA LEU A 3 65.56 -15.85 -44.76
C LEU A 3 64.55 -15.32 -43.75
N SER A 4 63.44 -14.90 -44.36
CA SER A 4 62.21 -14.32 -43.83
C SER A 4 61.47 -15.24 -42.87
N TYR A 5 60.87 -14.68 -41.81
CA TYR A 5 59.69 -15.28 -41.17
C TYR A 5 58.70 -14.18 -40.76
N CYS A 6 57.57 -14.16 -41.47
CA CYS A 6 56.35 -13.44 -41.13
C CYS A 6 55.71 -14.06 -39.89
N PHE A 7 55.37 -13.26 -38.89
CA PHE A 7 54.44 -13.66 -37.83
C PHE A 7 53.11 -12.93 -38.00
N PHE A 8 52.05 -13.72 -38.21
CA PHE A 8 50.67 -13.29 -38.29
C PHE A 8 50.16 -12.85 -36.91
N TYR A 9 49.52 -11.69 -36.85
CA TYR A 9 48.72 -11.26 -35.71
C TYR A 9 47.40 -12.04 -35.70
N THR A 10 47.21 -12.96 -34.75
CA THR A 10 45.88 -13.53 -34.46
C THR A 10 45.19 -12.69 -33.40
N LEU A 11 44.17 -11.95 -33.84
CA LEU A 11 43.26 -11.18 -32.99
C LEU A 11 42.29 -12.14 -32.27
N THR A 12 42.51 -12.44 -31.00
CA THR A 12 41.52 -13.17 -30.18
C THR A 12 40.43 -12.21 -29.72
N ILE A 13 39.26 -12.31 -30.34
CA ILE A 13 38.03 -11.65 -29.88
C ILE A 13 37.57 -12.35 -28.60
N ALA A 14 37.80 -11.70 -27.45
CA ALA A 14 37.20 -12.12 -26.19
C ALA A 14 35.70 -11.76 -26.23
N CYS A 15 34.87 -12.74 -26.57
CA CYS A 15 33.43 -12.64 -26.47
C CYS A 15 33.06 -12.57 -24.98
N LEU A 16 32.87 -11.36 -24.45
CA LEU A 16 32.26 -11.15 -23.14
C LEU A 16 30.82 -11.66 -23.22
N LEU A 17 30.61 -12.91 -22.85
CA LEU A 17 29.31 -13.41 -22.46
C LEU A 17 28.89 -12.62 -21.22
N CYS A 18 28.13 -11.54 -21.41
CA CYS A 18 27.29 -10.98 -20.36
C CYS A 18 26.32 -12.09 -19.93
N PHE A 19 26.72 -12.86 -18.91
CA PHE A 19 25.76 -13.62 -18.13
C PHE A 19 24.80 -12.60 -17.53
N GLN A 20 23.64 -12.45 -18.18
CA GLN A 20 22.46 -11.93 -17.50
C GLN A 20 22.24 -12.86 -16.31
N HIS A 21 22.70 -12.43 -15.13
CA HIS A 21 22.31 -13.03 -13.88
C HIS A 21 20.79 -12.92 -13.80
N ARG A 22 20.09 -13.97 -14.22
CA ARG A 22 18.73 -14.19 -13.75
C ARG A 22 18.84 -14.25 -12.23
N PRO A 23 18.13 -13.40 -11.46
CA PRO A 23 18.15 -13.52 -10.03
C PRO A 23 17.75 -14.96 -9.69
N ALA A 24 18.62 -15.65 -8.93
CA ALA A 24 18.33 -16.97 -8.42
C ALA A 24 16.96 -16.92 -7.74
N GLU A 25 16.07 -17.85 -8.07
CA GLU A 25 14.75 -17.92 -7.45
C GLU A 25 14.92 -17.90 -5.93
N ALA A 26 14.27 -16.96 -5.23
CA ALA A 26 14.23 -17.01 -3.78
C ALA A 26 13.62 -18.35 -3.35
N GLN A 27 14.49 -19.27 -2.93
CA GLN A 27 14.11 -20.58 -2.42
C GLN A 27 13.48 -20.34 -1.05
N CYS A 28 12.15 -20.21 -1.03
CA CYS A 28 11.41 -19.93 0.20
C CYS A 28 10.91 -21.22 0.84
N LYS A 29 11.06 -21.36 2.17
CA LYS A 29 10.41 -22.44 2.91
C LYS A 29 8.90 -22.21 2.89
N THR A 30 8.15 -23.17 2.38
CA THR A 30 6.70 -23.02 2.17
C THR A 30 5.91 -23.62 3.33
N LEU A 31 4.96 -22.87 3.87
CA LEU A 31 3.99 -23.28 4.88
C LEU A 31 2.58 -23.18 4.28
N PHE A 32 1.80 -24.25 4.36
CA PHE A 32 0.43 -24.27 3.86
C PHE A 32 -0.57 -24.07 4.99
N VAL A 33 -1.53 -23.17 4.78
CA VAL A 33 -2.64 -22.92 5.72
C VAL A 33 -3.96 -23.31 5.07
N ASP A 34 -4.70 -24.22 5.70
CA ASP A 34 -6.01 -24.70 5.23
C ASP A 34 -6.91 -25.01 6.44
N GLN A 35 -8.05 -24.33 6.56
CA GLN A 35 -8.98 -24.49 7.69
C GLN A 35 -9.57 -25.90 7.82
N LYS A 36 -9.53 -26.70 6.75
CA LYS A 36 -9.99 -28.11 6.70
C LYS A 36 -8.88 -29.10 7.06
N GLY A 37 -7.71 -28.63 7.49
CA GLY A 37 -6.61 -29.49 7.97
C GLY A 37 -5.77 -30.14 6.88
N ARG A 38 -5.86 -29.67 5.62
CA ARG A 38 -5.07 -30.20 4.49
C ARG A 38 -3.70 -29.54 4.33
N GLY A 39 -3.38 -28.57 5.20
CA GLY A 39 -2.10 -27.84 5.23
C GLY A 39 -1.32 -28.13 6.51
N ASN A 40 -0.16 -27.47 6.66
CA ASN A 40 0.64 -27.54 7.89
C ASN A 40 -0.09 -26.91 9.09
N TYR A 41 -0.93 -25.90 8.85
CA TYR A 41 -1.68 -25.18 9.88
C TYR A 41 -3.14 -24.94 9.45
N SER A 42 -4.04 -24.79 10.42
CA SER A 42 -5.44 -24.39 10.18
C SER A 42 -5.70 -22.88 10.35
N LYS A 43 -4.76 -22.16 10.97
CA LYS A 43 -4.78 -20.71 11.22
C LYS A 43 -3.57 -20.02 10.62
N ILE A 44 -3.75 -18.79 10.14
CA ILE A 44 -2.66 -17.98 9.58
C ILE A 44 -1.68 -17.60 10.70
N GLN A 45 -2.19 -17.18 11.87
CA GLN A 45 -1.32 -16.77 12.97
C GLN A 45 -0.42 -17.91 13.45
N SER A 46 -0.90 -19.15 13.45
CA SER A 46 -0.10 -20.32 13.83
C SER A 46 1.09 -20.54 12.88
N ALA A 47 0.91 -20.31 11.57
CA ALA A 47 1.99 -20.40 10.61
C ALA A 47 3.05 -19.30 10.84
N ILE A 48 2.63 -18.06 11.10
CA ILE A 48 3.53 -16.96 11.44
C ILE A 48 4.27 -17.24 12.75
N ASN A 49 3.59 -17.78 13.76
CA ASN A 49 4.20 -18.13 15.05
C ASN A 49 5.30 -19.18 14.91
N SER A 50 5.21 -20.08 13.92
CA SER A 50 6.21 -21.13 13.68
C SER A 50 7.53 -20.64 13.08
N ILE A 51 7.55 -19.43 12.51
CA ILE A 51 8.76 -18.83 11.93
C ILE A 51 9.66 -18.37 13.08
N PRO A 52 10.98 -18.66 13.06
CA PRO A 52 11.89 -18.22 14.11
C PRO A 52 11.93 -16.70 14.24
N SER A 53 12.12 -16.20 15.47
CA SER A 53 12.47 -14.80 15.71
C SER A 53 13.82 -14.45 15.06
N ASN A 54 13.99 -13.17 14.71
CA ASN A 54 15.13 -12.63 13.96
C ASN A 54 15.37 -13.38 12.63
N ASN A 55 14.28 -13.71 11.93
CA ASN A 55 14.34 -14.45 10.68
C ASN A 55 15.15 -13.71 9.60
N LEU A 56 15.98 -14.43 8.85
CA LEU A 56 16.80 -13.88 7.76
C LEU A 56 16.50 -14.51 6.39
N TYR A 57 15.53 -15.42 6.31
CA TYR A 57 15.24 -16.21 5.12
C TYR A 57 13.78 -16.10 4.69
N TRP A 58 13.51 -16.11 3.40
CA TRP A 58 12.14 -16.03 2.90
C TRP A 58 11.29 -17.24 3.32
N PHE A 59 10.18 -16.98 4.00
CA PHE A 59 9.10 -17.94 4.25
C PHE A 59 7.89 -17.62 3.37
N CYS A 60 7.33 -18.61 2.69
CA CYS A 60 6.12 -18.46 1.90
C CYS A 60 4.94 -19.14 2.60
N ILE A 61 4.05 -18.35 3.18
CA ILE A 61 2.80 -18.81 3.77
C ILE A 61 1.73 -18.77 2.68
N THR A 62 1.35 -19.94 2.17
CA THR A 62 0.27 -20.09 1.19
C THR A 62 -1.04 -20.43 1.90
N VAL A 63 -2.02 -19.55 1.78
CA VAL A 63 -3.31 -19.62 2.46
C VAL A 63 -4.40 -20.02 1.47
N SER A 64 -5.10 -21.10 1.79
CA SER A 64 -6.22 -21.60 0.99
C SER A 64 -7.40 -20.63 0.95
N ALA A 65 -8.34 -20.87 0.04
CA ALA A 65 -9.59 -20.11 0.01
C ALA A 65 -10.39 -20.36 1.31
N GLY A 66 -10.95 -19.31 1.88
CA GLY A 66 -11.68 -19.35 3.14
C GLY A 66 -11.81 -17.99 3.80
N THR A 67 -12.71 -17.94 4.80
CA THR A 67 -12.85 -16.79 5.71
C THR A 67 -12.21 -17.17 7.04
N TYR A 68 -11.07 -16.55 7.32
CA TYR A 68 -10.27 -16.73 8.52
C TYR A 68 -10.72 -15.70 9.56
N ARG A 69 -11.50 -16.14 10.55
CA ARG A 69 -11.92 -15.29 11.68
C ARG A 69 -10.87 -15.32 12.77
N GLU A 70 -9.83 -14.51 12.59
CA GLU A 70 -8.71 -14.37 13.51
C GLU A 70 -8.09 -12.96 13.37
N LYS A 71 -7.30 -12.56 14.36
CA LYS A 71 -6.34 -11.47 14.20
C LYS A 71 -5.02 -12.03 13.70
N VAL A 72 -4.38 -11.33 12.77
CA VAL A 72 -3.08 -11.71 12.21
C VAL A 72 -2.07 -10.61 12.50
N ASN A 73 -0.99 -10.94 13.20
CA ASN A 73 0.12 -10.05 13.50
C ASN A 73 1.43 -10.66 13.01
N ILE A 74 2.15 -9.93 12.16
CA ILE A 74 3.55 -10.19 11.82
C ILE A 74 4.42 -9.28 12.69
N PRO A 75 5.02 -9.81 13.77
CA PRO A 75 5.83 -9.01 14.69
C PRO A 75 7.15 -8.60 14.06
N TYR A 76 7.74 -7.50 14.55
CA TYR A 76 8.94 -6.87 13.96
C TYR A 76 10.14 -7.81 13.79
N ASP A 77 10.25 -8.83 14.65
CA ASP A 77 11.34 -9.81 14.65
C ASP A 77 11.15 -10.93 13.61
N LYS A 78 10.11 -10.86 12.77
CA LYS A 78 9.85 -11.86 11.72
C LYS A 78 9.76 -11.25 10.31
N PRO A 79 10.85 -10.63 9.81
CA PRO A 79 10.91 -10.14 8.44
C PRO A 79 10.99 -11.28 7.42
N TYR A 80 10.96 -10.95 6.13
CA TYR A 80 11.08 -11.91 5.01
C TYR A 80 9.94 -12.95 4.96
N ILE A 81 8.70 -12.47 5.08
CA ILE A 81 7.50 -13.32 4.94
C ILE A 81 6.74 -12.92 3.68
N ILE A 82 6.38 -13.93 2.89
CA ILE A 82 5.39 -13.85 1.83
C ILE A 82 4.09 -14.45 2.36
N LEU A 83 3.03 -13.66 2.47
CA LEU A 83 1.68 -14.12 2.82
C LEU A 83 0.81 -14.10 1.58
N LYS A 84 0.50 -15.27 1.03
CA LYS A 84 -0.20 -15.40 -0.24
C LYS A 84 -1.54 -16.12 -0.08
N GLY A 85 -2.64 -15.44 -0.37
CA GLY A 85 -3.98 -16.05 -0.45
C GLY A 85 -4.29 -16.65 -1.84
N ALA A 86 -5.43 -17.33 -1.94
CA ALA A 86 -5.94 -17.91 -3.18
C ALA A 86 -6.60 -16.87 -4.13
N GLY A 87 -6.66 -15.60 -3.72
CA GLY A 87 -7.32 -14.50 -4.42
C GLY A 87 -8.01 -13.56 -3.43
N LYS A 88 -7.98 -12.24 -3.65
CA LYS A 88 -8.58 -11.24 -2.73
C LYS A 88 -10.05 -11.48 -2.39
N ARG A 89 -10.83 -12.03 -3.34
CA ARG A 89 -12.25 -12.40 -3.11
C ARG A 89 -12.46 -13.85 -2.62
N LYS A 90 -11.39 -14.62 -2.46
CA LYS A 90 -11.42 -16.04 -2.11
C LYS A 90 -10.81 -16.33 -0.75
N THR A 91 -9.84 -15.52 -0.31
CA THR A 91 -9.19 -15.63 1.00
C THR A 91 -9.33 -14.30 1.73
N MET A 92 -9.98 -14.32 2.89
CA MET A 92 -10.23 -13.13 3.71
C MET A 92 -9.90 -13.39 5.17
N VAL A 93 -9.22 -12.46 5.83
CA VAL A 93 -9.09 -12.38 7.28
C VAL A 93 -10.11 -11.36 7.79
N VAL A 94 -10.91 -11.76 8.77
CA VAL A 94 -12.02 -10.93 9.27
C VAL A 94 -11.99 -10.86 10.79
N TRP A 95 -12.00 -9.65 11.32
CA TRP A 95 -12.21 -9.36 12.74
C TRP A 95 -13.20 -8.21 12.91
N ASN A 96 -13.57 -7.86 14.15
CA ASN A 96 -14.62 -6.88 14.42
C ASN A 96 -14.39 -6.12 15.73
N GLU A 97 -13.18 -5.63 15.96
CA GLU A 97 -12.88 -4.78 17.12
C GLU A 97 -12.74 -3.31 16.74
N PRO A 98 -13.21 -2.38 17.59
CA PRO A 98 -13.06 -0.96 17.37
C PRO A 98 -11.66 -0.47 17.80
N TYR A 99 -11.43 0.79 17.49
CA TYR A 99 -10.27 1.59 17.83
C TYR A 99 -8.95 1.12 17.19
N LEU A 100 -7.95 1.98 17.29
CA LEU A 100 -6.65 1.82 16.65
C LEU A 100 -5.82 0.66 17.21
N VAL A 101 -6.09 0.25 18.46
CA VAL A 101 -5.30 -0.77 19.19
C VAL A 101 -5.57 -2.20 18.74
N SER A 102 -6.58 -2.42 17.89
CA SER A 102 -7.00 -3.77 17.50
C SER A 102 -7.22 -3.96 15.99
N PRO A 103 -6.17 -3.78 15.17
CA PRO A 103 -6.27 -4.03 13.75
C PRO A 103 -6.55 -5.52 13.47
N THR A 104 -7.32 -5.80 12.41
CA THR A 104 -7.54 -7.19 11.93
C THR A 104 -6.23 -7.83 11.47
N PHE A 105 -5.41 -7.07 10.75
CA PHE A 105 -4.06 -7.42 10.35
C PHE A 105 -3.05 -6.35 10.77
N SER A 106 -1.94 -6.75 11.36
CA SER A 106 -0.81 -5.85 11.64
C SER A 106 0.50 -6.44 11.17
N SER A 107 1.38 -5.57 10.67
CA SER A 107 2.76 -5.92 10.38
C SER A 107 3.71 -4.80 10.81
N SER A 108 4.61 -5.13 11.73
CA SER A 108 5.74 -4.28 12.11
C SER A 108 7.07 -4.80 11.59
N ALA A 109 7.06 -5.91 10.84
CA ALA A 109 8.23 -6.50 10.25
C ALA A 109 8.59 -5.87 8.90
N ASP A 110 9.89 -5.76 8.66
CA ASP A 110 10.41 -5.32 7.37
C ASP A 110 10.35 -6.44 6.33
N ASN A 111 10.44 -6.08 5.06
CA ASN A 111 10.58 -7.03 3.96
C ASN A 111 9.43 -8.04 3.89
N ILE A 112 8.20 -7.53 3.85
CA ILE A 112 6.99 -8.36 3.78
C ILE A 112 6.37 -8.24 2.39
N VAL A 113 5.92 -9.37 1.85
CA VAL A 113 5.10 -9.40 0.64
C VAL A 113 3.75 -10.02 0.98
N VAL A 114 2.66 -9.27 0.79
CA VAL A 114 1.31 -9.80 0.93
C VAL A 114 0.64 -9.81 -0.44
N GLN A 115 0.08 -10.95 -0.82
CA GLN A 115 -0.48 -11.14 -2.15
C GLN A 115 -1.85 -11.81 -2.09
N SER A 116 -2.82 -11.28 -2.85
CA SER A 116 -4.07 -12.00 -3.16
C SER A 116 -4.88 -12.45 -1.94
N ILE A 117 -4.95 -11.62 -0.90
CA ILE A 117 -5.72 -11.82 0.32
C ILE A 117 -6.38 -10.50 0.74
N SER A 118 -7.51 -10.56 1.44
CA SER A 118 -8.18 -9.36 1.97
C SER A 118 -8.27 -9.34 3.49
N PHE A 119 -8.16 -8.16 4.07
CA PHE A 119 -8.30 -7.89 5.49
C PHE A 119 -9.52 -7.01 5.72
N VAL A 120 -10.42 -7.45 6.59
CA VAL A 120 -11.70 -6.78 6.81
C VAL A 120 -11.94 -6.59 8.30
N ASN A 121 -12.17 -5.34 8.69
CA ASN A 121 -12.75 -5.05 9.99
C ASN A 121 -14.24 -4.80 9.84
N SER A 122 -15.06 -5.74 10.34
CA SER A 122 -16.51 -5.68 10.20
C SER A 122 -17.21 -4.96 11.35
N TYR A 123 -16.49 -4.25 12.24
CA TYR A 123 -17.08 -3.57 13.39
C TYR A 123 -18.16 -2.56 12.98
N ASN A 124 -17.89 -1.74 11.97
CA ASN A 124 -18.82 -0.72 11.44
C ASN A 124 -19.76 -1.24 10.35
N SER A 125 -19.85 -2.56 10.14
CA SER A 125 -20.75 -3.12 9.13
C SER A 125 -22.21 -2.73 9.42
N PRO A 126 -23.05 -2.43 8.41
CA PRO A 126 -24.48 -2.20 8.61
C PRO A 126 -25.18 -3.31 9.42
N SER A 127 -24.68 -4.55 9.31
CA SER A 127 -25.22 -5.70 10.03
C SER A 127 -24.90 -5.71 11.53
N SER A 128 -23.88 -4.98 12.00
CA SER A 128 -23.43 -5.01 13.40
C SER A 128 -24.26 -4.13 14.33
N LYS A 129 -24.93 -3.09 13.80
CA LYS A 129 -25.62 -2.03 14.56
C LYS A 129 -24.71 -1.27 15.56
N ASN A 130 -23.40 -1.40 15.43
CA ASN A 130 -22.45 -0.67 16.27
C ASN A 130 -22.40 0.82 15.88
N PRO A 131 -22.08 1.72 16.82
CA PRO A 131 -21.79 3.11 16.48
C PRO A 131 -20.53 3.16 15.58
N ARG A 132 -20.49 4.11 14.64
CA ARG A 132 -19.30 4.31 13.82
C ARG A 132 -18.16 4.88 14.68
N VAL A 133 -17.07 4.14 14.74
CA VAL A 133 -15.81 4.51 15.41
C VAL A 133 -14.64 4.06 14.53
N PRO A 134 -13.39 4.52 14.76
CA PRO A 134 -12.22 3.93 14.12
C PRO A 134 -12.23 2.41 14.21
N ALA A 135 -11.95 1.69 13.13
CA ALA A 135 -11.97 0.23 13.10
C ALA A 135 -10.97 -0.27 12.06
N VAL A 136 -9.74 -0.51 12.47
CA VAL A 136 -8.62 -0.72 11.53
C VAL A 136 -8.68 -2.12 10.92
N ALA A 137 -8.66 -2.20 9.58
CA ALA A 137 -8.54 -3.46 8.85
C ALA A 137 -7.07 -3.90 8.77
N ALA A 138 -6.17 -2.95 8.47
CA ALA A 138 -4.73 -3.22 8.46
C ALA A 138 -3.92 -2.06 9.05
N MET A 139 -2.90 -2.39 9.85
CA MET A 139 -1.91 -1.45 10.37
C MET A 139 -0.50 -1.88 9.96
N LEU A 140 0.27 -0.97 9.39
CA LEU A 140 1.58 -1.26 8.79
C LEU A 140 2.63 -0.28 9.30
N SER A 141 3.73 -0.82 9.84
CA SER A 141 4.83 0.01 10.36
C SER A 141 6.24 -0.51 10.04
N GLY A 142 6.36 -1.64 9.34
CA GLY A 142 7.64 -2.18 8.89
C GLY A 142 8.07 -1.60 7.55
N ASP A 143 9.37 -1.47 7.31
CA ASP A 143 9.90 -0.92 6.06
C ASP A 143 9.89 -1.95 4.92
N LYS A 144 9.86 -1.49 3.68
CA LYS A 144 10.01 -2.34 2.48
C LYS A 144 8.92 -3.41 2.35
N CYS A 145 7.66 -3.01 2.45
CA CYS A 145 6.53 -3.93 2.30
C CYS A 145 5.81 -3.77 0.96
N VAL A 146 5.42 -4.89 0.35
CA VAL A 146 4.62 -4.93 -0.89
C VAL A 146 3.26 -5.56 -0.62
N PHE A 147 2.21 -4.91 -1.10
CA PHE A 147 0.85 -5.42 -1.10
C PHE A 147 0.35 -5.48 -2.54
N HIS A 148 0.18 -6.69 -3.07
CA HIS A 148 -0.19 -6.90 -4.46
C HIS A 148 -1.50 -7.67 -4.60
N LYS A 149 -2.48 -7.06 -5.27
CA LYS A 149 -3.83 -7.62 -5.42
C LYS A 149 -4.46 -7.93 -4.07
N CYS A 150 -4.24 -7.10 -3.07
CA CYS A 150 -4.86 -7.23 -1.75
C CYS A 150 -6.18 -6.47 -1.67
N GLY A 151 -6.96 -6.72 -0.61
CA GLY A 151 -8.12 -5.91 -0.27
C GLY A 151 -8.09 -5.45 1.18
N PHE A 152 -8.56 -4.24 1.44
CA PHE A 152 -8.67 -3.65 2.77
C PHE A 152 -10.05 -3.01 2.89
N SER A 153 -10.84 -3.42 3.88
CA SER A 153 -12.23 -2.95 3.99
C SER A 153 -12.62 -2.69 5.45
N SER A 154 -13.06 -1.47 5.70
CA SER A 154 -13.70 -0.99 6.94
C SER A 154 -14.43 0.31 6.59
N VAL A 155 -14.81 1.13 7.56
CA VAL A 155 -15.54 2.40 7.33
C VAL A 155 -14.74 3.61 7.81
N GLN A 156 -14.25 3.60 9.04
CA GLN A 156 -13.40 4.67 9.56
C GLN A 156 -12.04 4.08 9.88
N ASP A 157 -10.97 4.74 9.42
CA ASP A 157 -9.58 4.35 9.68
C ASP A 157 -9.24 2.95 9.12
N THR A 158 -9.66 2.63 7.87
CA THR A 158 -9.49 1.29 7.27
C THR A 158 -8.03 0.83 7.21
N LEU A 159 -7.16 1.61 6.58
CA LEU A 159 -5.76 1.29 6.36
C LEU A 159 -4.89 2.31 7.11
N TRP A 160 -4.30 1.85 8.21
CA TRP A 160 -3.31 2.61 8.95
C TRP A 160 -1.91 2.33 8.39
N ASP A 161 -1.56 3.11 7.39
CA ASP A 161 -0.26 3.12 6.73
C ASP A 161 0.75 3.94 7.55
N ALA A 162 1.13 3.40 8.71
CA ALA A 162 1.69 4.15 9.83
C ALA A 162 3.12 4.63 9.57
N ALA A 163 4.02 3.76 9.10
CA ALA A 163 5.43 4.08 8.89
C ALA A 163 6.08 3.12 7.89
N GLY A 164 7.28 3.46 7.40
CA GLY A 164 8.03 2.64 6.44
C GLY A 164 7.74 3.01 4.97
N ARG A 165 8.37 2.28 4.05
CA ARG A 165 8.17 2.41 2.60
C ARG A 165 7.32 1.27 2.09
N HIS A 166 6.20 1.60 1.45
CA HIS A 166 5.24 0.60 0.99
C HIS A 166 4.88 0.75 -0.49
N TYR A 167 4.65 -0.39 -1.12
CA TYR A 167 4.13 -0.45 -2.49
C TYR A 167 2.80 -1.21 -2.52
N PHE A 168 1.71 -0.50 -2.83
CA PHE A 168 0.39 -1.08 -3.01
C PHE A 168 0.07 -1.14 -4.51
N LYS A 169 0.01 -2.35 -5.08
CA LYS A 169 -0.25 -2.56 -6.50
C LYS A 169 -1.54 -3.34 -6.72
N ASP A 170 -2.42 -2.85 -7.58
CA ASP A 170 -3.70 -3.50 -7.95
C ASP A 170 -4.59 -3.86 -6.73
N CYS A 171 -4.47 -3.07 -5.66
CA CYS A 171 -5.22 -3.27 -4.43
C CYS A 171 -6.64 -2.70 -4.53
N VAL A 172 -7.52 -3.15 -3.62
CA VAL A 172 -8.82 -2.51 -3.37
C VAL A 172 -8.80 -1.99 -1.95
N ILE A 173 -9.07 -0.70 -1.76
CA ILE A 173 -9.13 -0.08 -0.43
C ILE A 173 -10.48 0.60 -0.31
N GLU A 174 -11.25 0.21 0.70
CA GLU A 174 -12.62 0.67 0.90
C GLU A 174 -12.81 1.33 2.27
N GLY A 175 -13.52 2.45 2.31
CA GLY A 175 -13.87 3.14 3.55
C GLY A 175 -14.54 4.47 3.32
N ALA A 176 -14.73 5.24 4.38
CA ALA A 176 -15.50 6.47 4.36
C ALA A 176 -14.84 7.66 5.08
N VAL A 177 -14.28 7.46 6.27
CA VAL A 177 -13.63 8.53 7.05
C VAL A 177 -12.16 8.18 7.26
N ASP A 178 -11.27 9.07 6.83
CA ASP A 178 -9.81 8.97 6.99
C ASP A 178 -9.28 7.57 6.63
N PHE A 179 -9.86 6.92 5.62
CA PHE A 179 -9.74 5.47 5.50
C PHE A 179 -8.39 5.01 4.95
N ILE A 180 -7.55 5.94 4.47
CA ILE A 180 -6.12 5.75 4.23
C ILE A 180 -5.37 6.82 5.02
N PHE A 181 -4.76 6.45 6.14
CA PHE A 181 -4.14 7.40 7.05
C PHE A 181 -2.82 6.89 7.60
N GLY A 182 -1.99 7.80 8.11
CA GLY A 182 -0.69 7.46 8.67
C GLY A 182 0.44 8.29 8.10
N ASN A 183 1.68 7.86 8.35
CA ASN A 183 2.89 8.64 8.11
C ASN A 183 3.91 7.92 7.20
N ALA A 184 3.52 6.83 6.54
CA ALA A 184 4.40 6.09 5.64
C ALA A 184 4.76 6.85 4.36
N GLN A 185 5.80 6.36 3.68
CA GLN A 185 6.19 6.75 2.34
C GLN A 185 5.68 5.72 1.34
N SER A 186 4.55 5.99 0.71
CA SER A 186 3.79 4.94 0.03
C SER A 186 3.40 5.31 -1.38
N LEU A 187 3.57 4.34 -2.29
CA LEU A 187 3.09 4.39 -3.65
C LEU A 187 1.91 3.43 -3.82
N TYR A 188 0.74 3.98 -4.10
CA TYR A 188 -0.48 3.26 -4.46
C TYR A 188 -0.64 3.31 -5.97
N GLU A 189 -0.40 2.20 -6.67
CA GLU A 189 -0.42 2.13 -8.12
C GLU A 189 -1.51 1.18 -8.64
N GLY A 190 -2.26 1.62 -9.66
CA GLY A 190 -3.29 0.80 -10.31
C GLY A 190 -4.43 0.36 -9.38
N SER A 191 -4.54 1.00 -8.21
CA SER A 191 -5.44 0.55 -7.15
C SER A 191 -6.84 1.15 -7.27
N SER A 192 -7.82 0.42 -6.77
CA SER A 192 -9.22 0.83 -6.68
C SER A 192 -9.50 1.39 -5.29
N ILE A 193 -9.83 2.68 -5.23
CA ILE A 193 -10.13 3.40 -4.00
C ILE A 193 -11.64 3.61 -3.95
N ARG A 194 -12.34 2.86 -3.10
CA ARG A 194 -13.80 2.87 -3.03
C ARG A 194 -14.28 3.61 -1.79
N PHE A 195 -14.94 4.75 -2.02
CA PHE A 195 -15.64 5.49 -0.98
C PHE A 195 -17.00 4.84 -0.66
N LEU A 196 -17.24 4.60 0.63
CA LEU A 196 -18.45 3.99 1.18
C LEU A 196 -19.35 5.03 1.86
N GLY A 197 -19.63 6.14 1.18
CA GLY A 197 -20.45 7.23 1.73
C GLY A 197 -21.90 6.82 2.03
N GLU A 198 -22.39 5.72 1.46
CA GLU A 198 -23.68 5.13 1.83
C GLU A 198 -23.73 4.63 3.29
N LEU A 199 -22.58 4.54 3.97
CA LEU A 199 -22.45 4.15 5.38
C LEU A 199 -22.30 5.36 6.32
N LEU A 200 -22.34 6.58 5.77
CA LEU A 200 -22.36 7.82 6.53
C LEU A 200 -23.78 8.35 6.71
N GLU A 201 -23.98 9.23 7.68
CA GLU A 201 -25.25 9.94 7.82
C GLU A 201 -25.50 10.83 6.58
N PRO A 202 -26.76 11.03 6.19
CA PRO A 202 -27.10 11.87 5.03
C PRO A 202 -26.48 13.26 5.12
N GLY A 203 -25.83 13.69 4.04
CA GLY A 203 -25.19 15.00 3.94
C GLY A 203 -23.78 15.10 4.53
N ILE A 204 -23.28 14.05 5.19
CA ILE A 204 -21.90 14.01 5.69
C ILE A 204 -20.95 13.57 4.58
N ALA A 205 -19.92 14.38 4.36
CA ALA A 205 -18.84 14.04 3.46
C ALA A 205 -17.75 13.20 4.16
N GLY A 206 -17.13 12.31 3.39
CA GLY A 206 -16.00 11.52 3.84
C GLY A 206 -14.64 12.12 3.50
N PHE A 207 -13.58 11.38 3.86
CA PHE A 207 -12.19 11.74 3.56
C PHE A 207 -11.43 10.49 3.13
N ILE A 208 -10.83 10.53 1.93
CA ILE A 208 -10.02 9.41 1.44
C ILE A 208 -8.73 9.31 2.23
N THR A 209 -8.01 10.42 2.38
CA THR A 209 -6.71 10.44 3.05
C THR A 209 -6.68 11.30 4.30
N ALA A 210 -5.92 10.84 5.30
CA ALA A 210 -5.46 11.64 6.44
C ALA A 210 -3.96 11.41 6.67
N GLN A 211 -3.12 12.03 5.83
CA GLN A 211 -1.68 11.83 5.88
C GLN A 211 -1.04 12.66 7.02
N GLY A 212 -0.06 12.06 7.68
CA GLY A 212 0.46 12.47 8.97
C GLY A 212 1.92 12.93 8.99
N ARG A 213 2.46 13.50 7.89
CA ARG A 213 3.83 14.02 7.87
C ARG A 213 4.02 15.19 8.85
N GLU A 214 5.02 15.07 9.72
CA GLU A 214 5.31 16.02 10.81
C GLU A 214 6.52 16.92 10.53
N ASN A 215 7.44 16.51 9.66
CA ASN A 215 8.64 17.30 9.34
C ASN A 215 8.71 17.60 7.83
N PRO A 216 9.02 18.85 7.41
CA PRO A 216 9.13 19.20 6.00
C PRO A 216 10.22 18.41 5.26
N ASN A 217 11.27 17.99 5.98
CA ASN A 217 12.42 17.28 5.43
C ASN A 217 12.19 15.78 5.29
N ASP A 218 11.12 15.23 5.87
CA ASP A 218 10.83 13.80 5.73
C ASP A 218 10.41 13.48 4.29
N PRO A 219 10.88 12.35 3.71
CA PRO A 219 10.58 11.94 2.34
C PRO A 219 9.19 11.29 2.19
N ASN A 220 8.52 11.02 3.30
CA ASN A 220 7.24 10.33 3.37
C ASN A 220 6.03 11.12 2.85
N GLY A 221 4.93 10.44 2.59
CA GLY A 221 3.84 10.96 1.77
C GLY A 221 3.09 9.84 1.08
N PHE A 222 1.85 10.12 0.69
CA PHE A 222 1.05 9.17 -0.10
C PHE A 222 0.98 9.63 -1.56
N VAL A 223 1.39 8.76 -2.47
CA VAL A 223 1.29 8.98 -3.90
C VAL A 223 0.33 7.97 -4.49
N PHE A 224 -0.76 8.43 -5.07
CA PHE A 224 -1.73 7.63 -5.82
C PHE A 224 -1.45 7.81 -7.31
N LYS A 225 -1.14 6.72 -8.00
CA LYS A 225 -0.73 6.72 -9.40
C LYS A 225 -1.60 5.76 -10.20
N ASN A 226 -2.24 6.25 -11.25
CA ASN A 226 -3.11 5.44 -12.11
C ASN A 226 -4.23 4.72 -11.33
N CYS A 227 -4.72 5.32 -10.24
CA CYS A 227 -5.77 4.75 -9.40
C CYS A 227 -7.16 5.13 -9.93
N ASN A 228 -8.15 4.32 -9.58
CA ASN A 228 -9.57 4.60 -9.83
C ASN A 228 -10.28 4.92 -8.52
N VAL A 229 -10.81 6.14 -8.38
CA VAL A 229 -11.52 6.63 -7.19
C VAL A 229 -13.01 6.71 -7.49
N TYR A 230 -13.79 5.89 -6.79
CA TYR A 230 -15.22 5.75 -7.04
C TYR A 230 -16.00 5.42 -5.77
N GLY A 231 -17.33 5.47 -5.81
CA GLY A 231 -18.15 5.21 -4.64
C GLY A 231 -19.52 5.86 -4.72
N LYS A 232 -20.15 6.03 -3.56
CA LYS A 232 -21.41 6.77 -3.41
C LYS A 232 -21.27 7.83 -2.34
N GLY A 233 -22.03 8.92 -2.48
CA GLY A 233 -21.96 10.08 -1.61
C GLY A 233 -20.87 11.07 -2.03
N THR A 234 -20.52 11.98 -1.13
CA THR A 234 -19.52 13.03 -1.36
C THR A 234 -18.30 12.81 -0.47
N THR A 235 -17.09 12.96 -1.01
CA THR A 235 -15.84 12.82 -0.26
C THR A 235 -14.85 13.91 -0.65
N TYR A 236 -14.00 14.27 0.29
CA TYR A 236 -12.75 14.98 0.01
C TYR A 236 -11.65 13.98 -0.34
N LEU A 237 -10.68 14.41 -1.14
CA LEU A 237 -9.44 13.68 -1.41
C LEU A 237 -8.61 13.50 -0.15
N GLY A 238 -8.69 14.46 0.78
CA GLY A 238 -8.13 14.29 2.11
C GLY A 238 -8.13 15.53 2.97
N ARG A 239 -7.62 15.33 4.19
CA ARG A 239 -7.38 16.37 5.19
C ARG A 239 -6.09 16.11 5.97
N PRO A 240 -5.37 17.14 6.44
CA PRO A 240 -4.06 16.97 7.06
C PRO A 240 -4.16 16.41 8.48
N TRP A 241 -3.67 15.20 8.73
CA TRP A 241 -3.56 14.69 10.10
C TRP A 241 -2.45 15.37 10.87
N ARG A 242 -1.41 15.84 10.17
CA ARG A 242 -0.27 16.60 10.71
C ARG A 242 0.13 17.75 9.78
N GLY A 243 0.93 18.68 10.33
CA GLY A 243 1.14 20.01 9.73
C GLY A 243 1.92 20.07 8.44
N PHE A 244 2.64 19.00 8.07
CA PHE A 244 3.38 18.93 6.82
C PHE A 244 2.81 17.87 5.87
N SER A 245 1.53 17.49 6.08
CA SER A 245 0.84 16.44 5.33
C SER A 245 1.11 16.53 3.82
N ARG A 246 1.40 15.38 3.20
CA ARG A 246 1.74 15.30 1.77
C ARG A 246 0.98 14.18 1.06
N VAL A 247 0.20 14.56 0.05
CA VAL A 247 -0.59 13.66 -0.79
C VAL A 247 -0.56 14.13 -2.23
N LEU A 248 -0.32 13.22 -3.17
CA LEU A 248 -0.41 13.45 -4.61
C LEU A 248 -1.35 12.43 -5.25
N PHE A 249 -2.35 12.90 -5.99
CA PHE A 249 -3.09 12.09 -6.95
C PHE A 249 -2.61 12.40 -8.37
N TYR A 250 -2.00 11.40 -9.01
CA TYR A 250 -1.41 11.49 -10.34
C TYR A 250 -2.09 10.52 -11.31
N ASN A 251 -2.58 11.05 -12.43
CA ASN A 251 -3.23 10.29 -13.50
C ASN A 251 -4.34 9.35 -13.00
N CYS A 252 -5.11 9.80 -12.01
CA CYS A 252 -6.20 9.03 -11.44
C CYS A 252 -7.53 9.30 -12.16
N GLN A 253 -8.43 8.33 -12.15
CA GLN A 253 -9.81 8.49 -12.62
C GLN A 253 -10.73 8.76 -11.44
N PHE A 254 -11.47 9.86 -11.46
CA PHE A 254 -12.39 10.26 -10.41
C PHE A 254 -13.83 10.20 -10.90
N SER A 255 -14.65 9.36 -10.26
CA SER A 255 -16.10 9.47 -10.40
C SER A 255 -16.64 10.76 -9.76
N ASN A 256 -17.92 11.07 -9.97
CA ASN A 256 -18.56 12.32 -9.51
C ASN A 256 -18.89 12.32 -8.00
N ILE A 257 -17.92 11.95 -7.18
CA ILE A 257 -18.03 11.89 -5.71
C ILE A 257 -17.10 12.89 -5.02
N ILE A 258 -16.16 13.49 -5.75
CA ILE A 258 -15.18 14.41 -5.17
C ILE A 258 -15.86 15.75 -4.92
N HIS A 259 -15.81 16.22 -3.67
CA HIS A 259 -16.31 17.54 -3.32
C HIS A 259 -15.59 18.61 -4.17
N PRO A 260 -16.26 19.65 -4.69
CA PRO A 260 -15.63 20.63 -5.59
C PRO A 260 -14.38 21.31 -5.02
N SER A 261 -14.34 21.55 -3.71
CA SER A 261 -13.15 22.07 -3.01
C SER A 261 -11.95 21.10 -3.02
N GLY A 262 -12.19 19.80 -3.22
CA GLY A 262 -11.22 18.72 -3.28
C GLY A 262 -10.63 18.33 -1.94
N TRP A 263 -10.16 19.31 -1.18
CA TRP A 263 -9.42 19.13 0.07
C TRP A 263 -10.01 19.95 1.21
N ASP A 264 -9.76 19.50 2.43
CA ASP A 264 -10.15 20.18 3.67
C ASP A 264 -8.89 20.43 4.51
N SER A 265 -8.72 21.64 5.06
CA SER A 265 -7.53 22.00 5.85
C SER A 265 -7.63 21.58 7.32
N TRP A 266 -8.77 21.04 7.77
CA TRP A 266 -9.05 20.59 9.11
C TRP A 266 -8.58 21.59 10.19
N ASN A 267 -7.70 21.17 11.09
CA ASN A 267 -7.16 22.00 12.17
C ASN A 267 -5.98 22.90 11.74
N PHE A 268 -5.68 22.97 10.44
CA PHE A 268 -4.54 23.71 9.87
C PHE A 268 -4.97 24.91 9.02
N VAL A 269 -6.17 25.44 9.25
CA VAL A 269 -6.60 26.73 8.68
C VAL A 269 -5.57 27.81 9.01
N GLY A 270 -5.10 28.54 7.99
CA GLY A 270 -4.04 29.56 8.11
C GLY A 270 -2.61 29.02 8.12
N LYS A 271 -2.43 27.69 7.99
CA LYS A 271 -1.13 27.00 7.92
C LYS A 271 -0.99 26.13 6.68
N GLU A 272 -1.88 26.28 5.70
CA GLU A 272 -1.96 25.45 4.50
C GLU A 272 -0.72 25.57 3.61
N GLN A 273 0.07 26.63 3.76
CA GLN A 273 1.35 26.78 3.08
C GLN A 273 2.33 25.63 3.37
N LEU A 274 2.23 24.97 4.52
CA LEU A 274 3.08 23.87 4.97
C LEU A 274 2.65 22.50 4.39
N ILE A 275 1.40 22.40 3.94
CA ILE A 275 0.79 21.17 3.40
C ILE A 275 1.11 21.04 1.91
N THR A 276 1.35 19.81 1.46
CA THR A 276 1.58 19.50 0.04
C THR A 276 0.49 18.58 -0.49
N TYR A 277 -0.66 19.16 -0.84
CA TYR A 277 -1.75 18.47 -1.52
C TYR A 277 -1.79 18.89 -2.97
N ALA A 278 -1.75 17.92 -3.88
CA ALA A 278 -1.65 18.17 -5.30
C ALA A 278 -2.40 17.13 -6.12
N GLU A 279 -2.88 17.60 -7.27
CA GLU A 279 -3.49 16.81 -8.32
C GLU A 279 -2.74 17.06 -9.63
N HIS A 280 -2.47 16.02 -10.42
CA HIS A 280 -1.81 16.17 -11.72
C HIS A 280 -2.30 15.12 -12.72
N GLY A 281 -2.86 15.58 -13.85
CA GLY A 281 -3.33 14.69 -14.92
C GLY A 281 -4.54 13.82 -14.57
N ASN A 282 -5.28 14.11 -13.49
CA ASN A 282 -6.49 13.38 -13.13
C ASN A 282 -7.61 13.65 -14.14
N ASN A 283 -8.47 12.65 -14.36
CA ASN A 283 -9.57 12.70 -15.32
C ASN A 283 -10.87 12.17 -14.70
N GLY A 284 -11.99 12.35 -15.41
CA GLY A 284 -13.32 11.90 -15.00
C GLY A 284 -14.17 13.02 -14.39
N PRO A 285 -15.45 12.77 -14.13
CA PRO A 285 -16.38 13.83 -13.72
C PRO A 285 -16.04 14.49 -12.37
N GLY A 286 -15.26 13.84 -11.49
CA GLY A 286 -14.80 14.43 -10.23
C GLY A 286 -13.50 15.24 -10.33
N SER A 287 -12.87 15.31 -11.51
CA SER A 287 -11.54 15.91 -11.68
C SER A 287 -11.54 17.40 -12.04
N ASP A 288 -12.71 18.07 -12.08
CA ASP A 288 -12.76 19.52 -12.30
C ASP A 288 -12.10 20.25 -11.12
N THR A 289 -11.00 20.95 -11.40
CA THR A 289 -10.25 21.69 -10.39
C THR A 289 -10.66 23.16 -10.26
N SER A 290 -11.62 23.66 -11.06
CA SER A 290 -12.00 25.08 -11.13
C SER A 290 -12.47 25.68 -9.79
N LYS A 291 -12.98 24.83 -8.89
CA LYS A 291 -13.49 25.19 -7.56
C LYS A 291 -12.62 24.67 -6.41
N ARG A 292 -11.43 24.13 -6.69
CA ARG A 292 -10.54 23.62 -5.65
C ARG A 292 -10.13 24.73 -4.69
N VAL A 293 -9.80 24.32 -3.46
CA VAL A 293 -9.19 25.22 -2.49
C VAL A 293 -7.98 25.93 -3.10
N LYS A 294 -7.84 27.24 -2.83
CA LYS A 294 -6.78 28.07 -3.42
C LYS A 294 -5.37 27.67 -2.98
N TRP A 295 -5.24 26.95 -1.86
CA TRP A 295 -3.96 26.53 -1.30
C TRP A 295 -3.45 25.20 -1.85
N GLU A 296 -4.23 24.50 -2.70
CA GLU A 296 -3.77 23.31 -3.41
C GLU A 296 -2.48 23.64 -4.18
N LYS A 297 -1.47 22.78 -4.04
CA LYS A 297 -0.18 22.98 -4.68
C LYS A 297 -0.24 22.57 -6.14
N LYS A 298 0.29 23.42 -7.02
CA LYS A 298 0.62 23.07 -8.41
C LYS A 298 2.09 22.72 -8.47
N LEU A 299 2.39 21.43 -8.47
CA LEU A 299 3.77 20.92 -8.53
C LEU A 299 4.28 21.01 -9.98
N ASP A 300 5.58 21.28 -10.13
CA ASP A 300 6.25 21.21 -11.43
C ASP A 300 6.46 19.76 -11.89
N ASP A 301 6.65 19.57 -13.20
CA ASP A 301 6.80 18.25 -13.82
C ASP A 301 8.00 17.46 -13.26
N GLY A 302 9.08 18.14 -12.87
CA GLY A 302 10.25 17.50 -12.25
C GLY A 302 9.92 16.92 -10.88
N THR A 303 9.20 17.67 -10.05
CA THR A 303 8.72 17.20 -8.74
C THR A 303 7.70 16.07 -8.89
N VAL A 304 6.75 16.19 -9.83
CA VAL A 304 5.76 15.14 -10.12
C VAL A 304 6.46 13.86 -10.58
N SER A 305 7.43 13.95 -11.48
CA SER A 305 8.23 12.81 -11.96
C SER A 305 8.97 12.11 -10.81
N LYS A 306 9.57 12.87 -9.89
CA LYS A 306 10.24 12.31 -8.70
C LYS A 306 9.28 11.53 -7.79
N PHE A 307 8.09 12.05 -7.52
CA PHE A 307 7.10 11.38 -6.66
C PHE A 307 6.46 10.16 -7.32
N THR A 308 6.29 10.18 -8.65
CA THR A 308 5.58 9.10 -9.39
C THR A 308 6.51 8.02 -9.95
N SER A 309 7.82 8.27 -9.94
CA SER A 309 8.86 7.29 -10.20
C SER A 309 8.93 6.24 -9.09
N MET A 310 9.32 5.01 -9.46
CA MET A 310 9.56 3.94 -8.49
C MET A 310 10.66 4.31 -7.49
N SER A 311 11.62 5.17 -7.89
CA SER A 311 12.66 5.66 -7.00
C SER A 311 12.14 6.41 -5.78
N TYR A 312 10.88 6.89 -5.79
CA TYR A 312 10.24 7.50 -4.63
C TYR A 312 10.32 6.56 -3.44
N ILE A 313 9.85 5.33 -3.59
CA ILE A 313 9.92 4.32 -2.52
C ILE A 313 11.20 3.47 -2.59
N ASN A 314 11.86 3.39 -3.74
CA ASN A 314 12.91 2.41 -4.03
C ASN A 314 14.30 3.03 -4.26
N SER A 315 14.64 4.10 -3.55
CA SER A 315 15.92 4.81 -3.74
C SER A 315 17.16 3.96 -3.44
N ASP A 316 17.05 2.98 -2.54
CA ASP A 316 18.10 2.01 -2.16
C ASP A 316 17.98 0.67 -2.92
N GLY A 317 17.06 0.56 -3.89
CA GLY A 317 16.91 -0.66 -4.69
C GLY A 317 16.33 -1.88 -3.96
N TRP A 318 15.59 -1.69 -2.86
CA TRP A 318 15.02 -2.79 -2.08
C TRP A 318 14.03 -3.66 -2.86
N LEU A 319 13.29 -3.12 -3.84
CA LEU A 319 12.34 -3.92 -4.64
C LEU A 319 13.06 -5.01 -5.46
N GLN A 320 14.33 -4.79 -5.82
CA GLN A 320 15.14 -5.76 -6.54
C GLN A 320 15.60 -6.92 -5.64
N THR A 321 15.65 -6.73 -4.32
CA THR A 321 16.00 -7.80 -3.36
C THR A 321 14.80 -8.64 -2.95
N MET A 322 13.59 -8.20 -3.32
CA MET A 322 12.35 -8.88 -3.00
C MET A 322 12.04 -10.02 -4.00
N PRO A 323 11.21 -10.99 -3.60
CA PRO A 323 10.66 -12.04 -4.47
C PRO A 323 9.73 -11.47 -5.56
N THR A 324 10.29 -10.91 -6.63
CA THR A 324 9.54 -10.19 -7.70
C THR A 324 8.48 -11.03 -8.40
N LYS A 325 8.58 -12.37 -8.42
CA LYS A 325 7.51 -13.23 -8.96
C LYS A 325 6.15 -13.08 -8.27
N TYR A 326 6.12 -12.41 -7.11
CA TYR A 326 4.89 -12.17 -6.35
C TYR A 326 4.31 -10.75 -6.57
N PHE A 327 4.94 -9.85 -7.36
CA PHE A 327 4.40 -8.51 -7.64
C PHE A 327 4.86 -7.82 -8.93
#